data_AF-A0A498KIG1-F1
#
_entry.id   AF-A0A498KIG1-F1
#
_cell.length_a   1.000
_cell.length_b   1.000
_cell.length_c   1.000
_cell.angle_alpha   90.00
_cell.angle_beta   90.00
_cell.angle_gamma   90.00
#
_symmetry.space_group_name_H-M   'P 1'
#
loop_
_entity.id
_entity.type
_entity.pdbx_description
1 polymer ?
#
loop_
_entity_poly.entity_id
_entity_poly.type
_entity_poly.pdbx_seq_one_letter_code
_entity_poly.pdbx_strand_id
1 'polypeptide(L)'
;MSVASVGVGALRTAFQMLFDAVKSVQEETTMFKHLLGDIKSTLNSLQPLIQEIEKYNSKEGLEYFTVQMEKGADLVQKCSKVGVWQKCKYTKKLHQLEKSLRRVFDELKLQGVRDARETLVSLRNIETAFSRIEKNLVMKSNQPETVKCSYAVPEPPSVTVGLDLPLRELKMKLLKDEKVSMLVLTAAGGCGKTTLAKKFCQDQEVKDTFKNNIFFVNVSKKPNLDLIVHELYQLKGFEPPAFQNEFMAVNWLQQFLKKERHNPLLFVLDDVWSGSESLLDKFDQFKFSNYKILVTSRFAFPRFGSPYHLALLNDEDAMALFHHSASSEDKSSYTSEDLSRKIMKRCKGWPLAIALVGRSLRGQPLEIWQKRVLEWSKGSSILDTDKDLLACLQSSLDALDKEKTMIKECFLDLGSFPEDQRIAAATLIDMWAELYGLEEEILTIANLHGLTIRSLANLVVTRREREADGYYTEDFVTQHHMLRELAIHQAIQDPIEQRKRLVINICGDNLPKWLTEQKYQASKARLLSISTGSINLYKTLATVQKNGLVGNKGNVVIQNQEGFHDLGQFLNLQCYSWIG
;
A
#
# COMPACT_ATOMS: atom_id res chain seq x y z
N MET A 1 -13.42 47.91 -1.91
CA MET A 1 -12.27 48.21 -2.78
C MET A 1 -11.27 47.09 -2.57
N SER A 2 -11.01 46.28 -3.60
CA SER A 2 -10.07 45.16 -3.52
C SER A 2 -8.65 45.67 -3.31
N VAL A 3 -7.95 45.13 -2.32
CA VAL A 3 -6.51 45.33 -2.11
C VAL A 3 -5.81 44.65 -3.28
N ALA A 4 -5.34 45.44 -4.25
CA ALA A 4 -4.48 44.95 -5.31
C ALA A 4 -3.15 44.50 -4.68
N SER A 5 -2.70 43.28 -4.97
CA SER A 5 -1.44 42.76 -4.46
C SER A 5 -0.30 43.70 -4.86
N VAL A 6 0.38 44.30 -3.88
CA VAL A 6 1.53 45.17 -4.15
C VAL A 6 2.71 44.27 -4.54
N GLY A 7 3.00 44.20 -5.83
CA GLY A 7 4.12 43.42 -6.35
C GLY A 7 5.48 44.03 -6.01
N VAL A 8 6.54 43.23 -6.15
CA VAL A 8 7.95 43.64 -5.95
C VAL A 8 8.31 44.92 -6.72
N GLY A 9 7.70 45.14 -7.90
CA GLY A 9 7.87 46.37 -8.68
C GLY A 9 7.42 47.64 -7.97
N ALA A 10 6.37 47.60 -7.14
CA ALA A 10 5.88 48.77 -6.42
C ALA A 10 6.83 49.18 -5.28
N LEU A 11 7.47 48.21 -4.61
CA LEU A 11 8.49 48.49 -3.60
C LEU A 11 9.69 49.22 -4.22
N ARG A 12 10.17 48.77 -5.39
CA ARG A 12 11.25 49.42 -6.13
C ARG A 12 10.90 50.87 -6.48
N THR A 13 9.69 51.09 -6.98
CA THR A 13 9.20 52.43 -7.32
C THR A 13 9.18 53.33 -6.09
N ALA A 14 8.62 52.86 -4.96
CA ALA A 14 8.55 53.62 -3.72
C ALA A 14 9.94 53.92 -3.14
N PHE A 15 10.86 52.96 -3.18
CA PHE A 15 12.25 53.16 -2.78
C PHE A 15 12.93 54.25 -3.61
N GLN A 16 12.80 54.18 -4.93
CA GLN A 16 13.42 55.15 -5.84
C GLN A 16 12.87 56.56 -5.62
N MET A 17 11.55 56.70 -5.44
CA MET A 17 10.90 57.97 -5.11
C MET A 17 11.47 58.60 -3.84
N LEU A 18 11.62 57.81 -2.78
CA LEU A 18 12.21 58.30 -1.52
C LEU A 18 13.69 58.64 -1.69
N PHE A 19 14.46 57.81 -2.39
CA PHE A 19 15.88 58.02 -2.63
C PHE A 19 16.14 59.33 -3.37
N ASP A 20 15.38 59.58 -4.44
CA ASP A 20 15.50 60.79 -5.25
C ASP A 20 15.03 62.03 -4.47
N ALA A 21 13.95 61.93 -3.70
CA ALA A 21 13.47 63.01 -2.83
C ALA A 21 14.54 63.40 -1.79
N VAL A 22 15.20 62.42 -1.15
CA VAL A 22 16.28 62.68 -0.18
C VAL A 22 17.47 63.34 -0.86
N LYS A 23 17.86 62.88 -2.05
CA LYS A 23 18.98 63.45 -2.80
C LYS A 23 18.73 64.91 -3.19
N SER A 24 17.56 65.19 -3.78
CA SER A 24 17.18 66.54 -4.22
C SER A 24 17.07 67.53 -3.05
N VAL A 25 16.36 67.17 -1.98
CA VAL A 25 16.14 68.10 -0.85
C VAL A 25 17.42 68.33 -0.03
N GLN A 26 18.33 67.34 0.01
CA GLN A 26 19.63 67.49 0.68
C GLN A 26 20.54 68.52 -0.02
N GLU A 27 20.43 68.68 -1.34
CA GLU A 27 21.16 69.69 -2.11
C GLU A 27 20.58 71.10 -1.90
N GLU A 28 19.27 71.21 -1.68
CA GLU A 28 18.57 72.49 -1.53
C GLU A 28 18.54 73.04 -0.08
N THR A 29 18.59 72.19 0.94
CA THR A 29 18.34 72.60 2.34
C THR A 29 19.50 72.30 3.30
N THR A 30 20.02 73.33 3.98
CA THR A 30 21.01 73.19 5.07
C THR A 30 20.38 72.83 6.42
N MET A 31 19.08 73.09 6.61
CA MET A 31 18.36 72.96 7.89
C MET A 31 18.27 71.52 8.43
N PHE A 32 18.20 70.52 7.54
CA PHE A 32 18.03 69.10 7.88
C PHE A 32 19.15 68.21 7.32
N LYS A 33 20.27 68.82 6.88
CA LYS A 33 21.32 68.16 6.11
C LYS A 33 21.86 66.88 6.76
N HIS A 34 22.04 66.88 8.08
CA HIS A 34 22.50 65.72 8.84
C HIS A 34 21.49 64.57 8.81
N LEU A 35 20.22 64.82 9.16
CA LEU A 35 19.17 63.80 9.20
C LEU A 35 18.86 63.21 7.83
N LEU A 36 18.90 64.04 6.78
CA LEU A 36 18.79 63.55 5.40
C LEU A 36 20.01 62.72 5.00
N GLY A 37 21.19 63.03 5.55
CA GLY A 37 22.39 62.20 5.43
C GLY A 37 22.23 60.82 6.08
N ASP A 38 21.66 60.76 7.28
CA ASP A 38 21.40 59.50 8.00
C ASP A 38 20.39 58.61 7.26
N ILE A 39 19.32 59.23 6.74
CA ILE A 39 18.32 58.54 5.90
C ILE A 39 18.97 58.04 4.61
N LYS A 40 19.77 58.87 3.92
CA LYS A 40 20.49 58.48 2.70
C LYS A 40 21.44 57.30 2.93
N SER A 41 22.16 57.30 4.06
CA SER A 41 23.02 56.19 4.46
C SER A 41 22.23 54.89 4.66
N THR A 42 21.06 54.98 5.30
CA THR A 42 20.16 53.84 5.50
C THR A 42 19.62 53.32 4.16
N LEU A 43 19.23 54.22 3.24
CA LEU A 43 18.75 53.83 1.92
C LEU A 43 19.84 53.18 1.05
N ASN A 44 21.07 53.70 1.09
CA ASN A 44 22.22 53.06 0.42
C ASN A 44 22.45 51.63 0.93
N SER A 45 22.22 51.39 2.22
CA SER A 45 22.34 50.06 2.83
C SER A 45 21.20 49.12 2.42
N LEU A 46 20.00 49.66 2.17
CA LEU A 46 18.82 48.91 1.72
C LEU A 46 18.84 48.57 0.23
N GLN A 47 19.51 49.39 -0.61
CA GLN A 47 19.57 49.22 -2.05
C GLN A 47 19.97 47.81 -2.53
N PRO A 48 21.06 47.17 -2.02
CA PRO A 48 21.42 45.82 -2.46
C PRO A 48 20.38 44.77 -2.05
N LEU A 49 19.73 44.92 -0.89
CA LEU A 49 18.71 43.97 -0.41
C LEU A 49 17.46 43.99 -1.28
N ILE A 50 17.04 45.18 -1.74
CA ILE A 50 15.88 45.33 -2.64
C ILE A 50 16.16 44.67 -3.99
N GLN A 51 17.41 44.75 -4.49
CA GLN A 51 17.83 44.08 -5.73
C GLN A 51 17.84 42.54 -5.60
N GLU A 52 18.20 42.02 -4.43
CA GLU A 52 18.13 40.57 -4.18
C GLU A 52 16.68 40.07 -4.11
N ILE A 53 15.78 40.80 -3.46
CA ILE A 53 14.34 40.45 -3.39
C ILE A 53 13.71 40.38 -4.79
N GLU A 54 14.12 41.28 -5.70
CA GLU A 54 13.71 41.24 -7.11
C GLU A 54 14.11 39.96 -7.84
N LYS A 55 15.29 39.42 -7.53
CA LYS A 55 15.82 38.22 -8.19
C LYS A 55 15.08 36.94 -7.77
N TYR A 56 14.61 36.88 -6.52
CA TYR A 56 14.02 35.67 -5.93
C TYR A 56 12.49 35.71 -5.81
N ASN A 57 11.84 36.80 -6.25
CA ASN A 57 10.38 36.92 -6.42
C ASN A 57 9.56 36.61 -5.15
N SER A 58 10.11 36.90 -3.96
CA SER A 58 9.44 36.74 -2.67
C SER A 58 8.41 37.85 -2.46
N LYS A 59 7.17 37.49 -2.11
CA LYS A 59 6.01 38.41 -2.10
C LYS A 59 5.49 38.77 -0.71
N GLU A 60 5.93 38.09 0.35
CA GLU A 60 5.32 38.25 1.67
C GLU A 60 5.93 39.43 2.44
N GLY A 61 5.07 40.29 3.01
CA GLY A 61 5.46 41.39 3.90
C GLY A 61 5.89 42.70 3.23
N LEU A 62 6.01 42.76 1.90
CA LEU A 62 6.54 43.95 1.19
C LEU A 62 5.59 45.16 1.19
N GLU A 63 4.29 44.95 1.37
CA GLU A 63 3.26 46.01 1.40
C GLU A 63 3.53 47.07 2.46
N TYR A 64 3.91 46.64 3.66
CA TYR A 64 4.22 47.56 4.76
C TYR A 64 5.42 48.45 4.40
N PHE A 65 6.46 47.90 3.77
CA PHE A 65 7.66 48.62 3.40
C PHE A 65 7.41 49.66 2.31
N THR A 66 6.66 49.30 1.27
CA THR A 66 6.25 50.21 0.19
C THR A 66 5.55 51.45 0.77
N VAL A 67 4.58 51.24 1.66
CA VAL A 67 3.82 52.34 2.30
C VAL A 67 4.72 53.26 3.15
N GLN A 68 5.73 52.72 3.84
CA GLN A 68 6.66 53.55 4.62
C GLN A 68 7.55 54.41 3.71
N MET A 69 8.00 53.86 2.58
CA MET A 69 8.85 54.56 1.63
C MET A 69 8.10 55.69 0.92
N GLU A 70 6.85 55.45 0.49
CA GLU A 70 5.98 56.49 -0.10
C GLU A 70 5.71 57.63 0.89
N LYS A 71 5.30 57.31 2.12
CA LYS A 71 5.08 58.31 3.18
C LYS A 71 6.36 59.08 3.50
N GLY A 72 7.51 58.41 3.41
CA GLY A 72 8.82 59.02 3.58
C GLY A 72 9.13 60.04 2.48
N ALA A 73 8.89 59.68 1.21
CA ALA A 73 9.15 60.54 0.06
C ALA A 73 8.35 61.85 0.17
N ASP A 74 7.05 61.73 0.48
CA ASP A 74 6.15 62.86 0.73
C ASP A 74 6.63 63.75 1.88
N LEU A 75 7.12 63.16 2.97
CA LEU A 75 7.61 63.89 4.12
C LEU A 75 8.90 64.66 3.79
N VAL A 76 9.83 64.02 3.09
CA VAL A 76 11.11 64.60 2.68
C VAL A 76 10.88 65.75 1.71
N GLN A 77 10.00 65.59 0.72
CA GLN A 77 9.69 66.65 -0.24
C GLN A 77 9.03 67.86 0.44
N LYS A 78 8.26 67.67 1.51
CA LYS A 78 7.71 68.78 2.29
C LYS A 78 8.79 69.58 3.00
N CYS A 79 9.94 68.99 3.33
CA CYS A 79 11.04 69.65 4.05
C CYS A 79 11.69 70.81 3.29
N SER A 80 11.64 70.84 1.95
CA SER A 80 12.19 71.96 1.15
C SER A 80 11.36 73.24 1.26
N LYS A 81 10.11 73.15 1.75
CA LYS A 81 9.15 74.27 1.85
C LYS A 81 8.92 74.74 3.29
N VAL A 82 9.76 74.31 4.24
CA VAL A 82 9.54 74.53 5.68
C VAL A 82 10.28 75.75 6.20
N GLY A 83 9.56 76.68 6.83
CA GLY A 83 10.15 77.81 7.55
C GLY A 83 10.78 77.41 8.90
N VAL A 84 11.72 78.23 9.40
CA VAL A 84 12.54 77.96 10.61
C VAL A 84 11.71 77.58 11.84
N TRP A 85 10.50 78.16 12.00
CA TRP A 85 9.59 77.90 13.12
C TRP A 85 9.03 76.48 13.20
N GLN A 86 9.00 75.73 12.09
CA GLN A 86 8.50 74.35 12.07
C GLN A 86 9.63 73.30 12.15
N LYS A 87 10.89 73.74 12.30
CA LYS A 87 12.08 72.88 12.33
C LYS A 87 11.94 71.71 13.31
N CYS A 88 11.62 71.98 14.58
CA CYS A 88 11.49 70.94 15.61
C CYS A 88 10.43 69.88 15.28
N LYS A 89 9.35 70.24 14.58
CA LYS A 89 8.28 69.31 14.18
C LYS A 89 8.76 68.36 13.08
N TYR A 90 9.47 68.87 12.08
CA TYR A 90 9.99 68.07 10.98
C TYR A 90 11.22 67.24 11.37
N THR A 91 12.07 67.75 12.26
CA THR A 91 13.18 66.99 12.87
C THR A 91 12.66 65.69 13.52
N LYS A 92 11.59 65.76 14.34
CA LYS A 92 10.99 64.57 14.97
C LYS A 92 10.43 63.58 13.95
N LYS A 93 9.78 64.08 12.89
CA LYS A 93 9.21 63.22 11.83
C LYS A 93 10.29 62.54 10.99
N LEU A 94 11.37 63.25 10.64
CA LEU A 94 12.50 62.68 9.89
C LEU A 94 13.23 61.62 10.72
N HIS A 95 13.41 61.84 12.02
CA HIS A 95 13.97 60.83 12.91
C HIS A 95 13.08 59.59 13.04
N GLN A 96 11.75 59.78 13.07
CA GLN A 96 10.81 58.65 13.07
C GLN A 96 10.86 57.87 11.75
N LEU A 97 11.01 58.54 10.61
CA LEU A 97 11.22 57.89 9.31
C LEU A 97 12.51 57.08 9.28
N GLU A 98 13.62 57.66 9.73
CA GLU A 98 14.92 56.98 9.82
C GLU A 98 14.85 55.71 10.70
N LYS A 99 14.18 55.80 11.86
CA LYS A 99 13.93 54.65 12.72
C LYS A 99 13.05 53.58 12.05
N SER A 100 12.04 53.97 11.29
CA SER A 100 11.20 53.04 10.53
C SER A 100 12.00 52.33 9.45
N LEU A 101 12.81 53.04 8.67
CA LEU A 101 13.65 52.47 7.61
C LEU A 101 14.70 51.49 8.18
N ARG A 102 15.25 51.80 9.36
CA ARG A 102 16.20 50.91 10.04
C ARG A 102 15.54 49.58 10.48
N ARG A 103 14.28 49.63 10.95
CA ARG A 103 13.52 48.40 11.25
C ARG A 103 13.29 47.54 10.01
N VAL A 104 12.96 48.18 8.87
CA VAL A 104 12.83 47.48 7.59
C VAL A 104 14.13 46.77 7.21
N PHE A 105 15.27 47.43 7.38
CA PHE A 105 16.58 46.84 7.12
C PHE A 105 16.88 45.62 8.00
N ASP A 106 16.58 45.70 9.29
CA ASP A 106 16.80 44.60 10.23
C ASP A 106 15.87 43.39 9.94
N GLU A 107 14.60 43.65 9.60
CA GLU A 107 13.63 42.61 9.24
C GLU A 107 14.04 41.87 7.95
N LEU A 108 14.46 42.60 6.91
CA LEU A 108 14.91 42.00 5.65
C LEU A 108 16.18 41.16 5.82
N LYS A 109 17.11 41.58 6.69
CA LYS A 109 18.30 40.78 7.03
C LYS A 109 17.95 39.49 7.76
N LEU A 110 17.02 39.55 8.72
CA LEU A 110 16.59 38.36 9.46
C LEU A 110 15.85 37.36 8.57
N GLN A 111 15.07 37.84 7.61
CA GLN A 111 14.40 37.00 6.63
C GLN A 111 15.41 36.26 5.73
N GLY A 112 16.42 36.97 5.20
CA GLY A 112 17.49 36.32 4.42
C GLY A 112 18.24 35.21 5.19
N VAL A 113 18.44 35.37 6.50
CA VAL A 113 19.05 34.33 7.36
C VAL A 113 18.11 33.13 7.56
N ARG A 114 16.80 33.35 7.68
CA ARG A 114 15.80 32.27 7.80
C ARG A 114 15.69 31.45 6.52
N ASP A 115 15.58 32.12 5.38
CA ASP A 115 15.45 31.48 4.07
C ASP A 115 16.72 30.67 3.72
N ALA A 116 17.90 31.21 4.06
CA ALA A 116 19.17 30.49 3.91
C ALA A 116 19.23 29.24 4.82
N ARG A 117 18.74 29.33 6.05
CA ARG A 117 18.69 28.18 6.98
C ARG A 117 17.73 27.09 6.48
N GLU A 118 16.56 27.46 5.96
CA GLU A 118 15.59 26.52 5.41
C GLU A 118 16.10 25.83 4.13
N THR A 119 16.79 26.59 3.27
CA THR A 119 17.49 26.04 2.10
C THR A 119 18.58 25.06 2.51
N LEU A 120 19.39 25.38 3.54
CA LEU A 120 20.42 24.48 4.06
C LEU A 120 19.84 23.20 4.68
N VAL A 121 18.71 23.29 5.39
CA VAL A 121 18.00 22.13 5.92
C VAL A 121 17.48 21.25 4.77
N SER A 122 16.91 21.86 3.74
CA SER A 122 16.43 21.16 2.54
C SER A 122 17.57 20.47 1.79
N LEU A 123 18.72 21.14 1.62
CA LEU A 123 19.91 20.57 1.02
C LEU A 123 20.48 19.41 1.86
N ARG A 124 20.50 19.53 3.19
CA ARG A 124 20.95 18.45 4.08
C ARG A 124 20.03 17.23 3.99
N ASN A 125 18.71 17.45 3.88
CA ASN A 125 17.74 16.37 3.66
C ASN A 125 17.96 15.67 2.32
N ILE A 126 18.21 16.43 1.24
CA ILE A 126 18.55 15.91 -0.08
C ILE A 126 19.87 15.13 -0.03
N GLU A 127 20.90 15.65 0.63
CA GLU A 127 22.21 15.00 0.78
C GLU A 127 22.09 13.69 1.57
N THR A 128 21.28 13.63 2.62
CA THR A 128 20.97 12.37 3.31
C THR A 128 20.20 11.38 2.44
N ALA A 129 19.26 11.86 1.61
CA ALA A 129 18.55 11.01 0.66
C ALA A 129 19.50 10.48 -0.43
N PHE A 130 20.42 11.32 -0.92
CA PHE A 130 21.44 10.96 -1.90
C PHE A 130 22.43 9.95 -1.34
N SER A 131 22.89 10.14 -0.09
CA SER A 131 23.75 9.18 0.62
C SER A 131 23.06 7.83 0.84
N ARG A 132 21.73 7.82 1.11
CA ARG A 132 20.92 6.59 1.18
C ARG A 132 20.81 5.90 -0.18
N ILE A 133 20.62 6.67 -1.25
CA ILE A 133 20.56 6.15 -2.63
C ILE A 133 21.93 5.57 -3.02
N GLU A 134 23.02 6.29 -2.76
CA GLU A 134 24.38 5.85 -3.08
C GLU A 134 24.76 4.60 -2.28
N LYS A 135 24.40 4.52 -0.99
CA LYS A 135 24.56 3.31 -0.20
C LYS A 135 23.72 2.15 -0.74
N ASN A 136 22.49 2.40 -1.18
CA ASN A 136 21.64 1.39 -1.83
C ASN A 136 22.16 0.96 -3.22
N LEU A 137 22.89 1.82 -3.93
CA LEU A 137 23.51 1.53 -5.22
C LEU A 137 24.84 0.79 -5.07
N VAL A 138 25.66 1.14 -4.07
CA VAL A 138 26.93 0.46 -3.75
C VAL A 138 26.68 -0.92 -3.15
N MET A 139 25.59 -1.10 -2.39
CA MET A 139 25.16 -2.44 -1.95
C MET A 139 24.63 -3.31 -3.11
N LYS A 140 24.19 -2.71 -4.23
CA LYS A 140 23.76 -3.42 -5.44
C LYS A 140 24.89 -3.75 -6.42
N SER A 141 26.06 -3.11 -6.32
CA SER A 141 27.15 -3.28 -7.30
C SER A 141 28.20 -4.31 -6.90
N ASN A 142 28.24 -4.74 -5.63
CA ASN A 142 29.20 -5.72 -5.13
C ASN A 142 28.53 -6.99 -4.60
N GLN A 143 27.63 -7.56 -5.39
CA GLN A 143 27.29 -8.99 -5.48
C GLN A 143 26.10 -9.08 -6.45
N PRO A 144 26.04 -10.08 -7.35
CA PRO A 144 24.81 -10.38 -8.05
C PRO A 144 23.84 -11.00 -7.03
N GLU A 145 23.24 -10.18 -6.17
CA GLU A 145 22.00 -10.54 -5.54
C GLU A 145 20.96 -10.55 -6.64
N THR A 146 20.84 -11.70 -7.29
CA THR A 146 19.53 -12.18 -7.71
C THR A 146 18.60 -11.88 -6.54
N VAL A 147 17.71 -10.89 -6.67
CA VAL A 147 16.44 -10.94 -5.94
C VAL A 147 15.83 -12.24 -6.42
N LYS A 148 16.12 -13.30 -5.69
CA LYS A 148 15.59 -14.62 -5.93
C LYS A 148 14.15 -14.50 -5.46
N CYS A 149 13.29 -13.93 -6.31
CA CYS A 149 11.88 -14.27 -6.34
C CYS A 149 11.84 -15.75 -6.68
N SER A 150 12.13 -16.57 -5.67
CA SER A 150 12.09 -18.01 -5.78
C SER A 150 10.60 -18.31 -5.82
N TYR A 151 10.09 -18.51 -7.04
CA TYR A 151 8.97 -19.39 -7.31
C TYR A 151 9.38 -20.86 -7.08
N ALA A 152 10.22 -21.12 -6.07
CA ALA A 152 10.29 -22.43 -5.49
C ALA A 152 8.86 -22.80 -5.10
N VAL A 153 8.47 -24.00 -5.52
CA VAL A 153 7.20 -24.61 -5.16
C VAL A 153 6.94 -24.32 -3.69
N PRO A 154 5.89 -23.56 -3.34
CA PRO A 154 5.64 -23.24 -1.95
C PRO A 154 5.44 -24.52 -1.14
N GLU A 155 5.97 -24.56 0.08
CA GLU A 155 5.77 -25.72 0.94
C GLU A 155 4.29 -25.85 1.32
N PRO A 156 3.74 -27.07 1.35
CA PRO A 156 2.43 -27.31 1.95
C PRO A 156 2.49 -27.02 3.46
N PRO A 157 1.34 -26.80 4.12
CA PRO A 157 1.28 -26.70 5.57
C PRO A 157 1.92 -27.92 6.24
N SER A 158 2.51 -27.72 7.43
CA SER A 158 3.19 -28.77 8.20
C SER A 158 2.33 -30.00 8.46
N VAL A 159 1.01 -29.82 8.55
CA VAL A 159 0.04 -30.89 8.68
C VAL A 159 -0.95 -30.85 7.52
N THR A 160 -1.05 -31.98 6.82
CA THR A 160 -2.05 -32.25 5.78
C THR A 160 -2.78 -33.53 6.14
N VAL A 161 -4.10 -33.55 5.95
CA VAL A 161 -4.98 -34.66 6.34
C VAL A 161 -5.91 -34.98 5.18
N GLY A 162 -6.24 -36.26 4.94
CA GLY A 162 -7.16 -36.69 3.88
C GLY A 162 -6.69 -36.50 2.44
N LEU A 163 -5.41 -36.15 2.21
CA LEU A 163 -4.90 -35.83 0.86
C LEU A 163 -4.13 -36.96 0.18
N ASP A 164 -3.93 -38.11 0.83
CA ASP A 164 -3.11 -39.20 0.26
C ASP A 164 -3.77 -39.87 -0.95
N LEU A 165 -5.07 -40.18 -0.83
CA LEU A 165 -5.85 -40.70 -1.96
C LEU A 165 -5.97 -39.66 -3.10
N PRO A 166 -6.38 -38.40 -2.85
CA PRO A 166 -6.38 -37.37 -3.88
C PRO A 166 -5.04 -37.15 -4.57
N LEU A 167 -3.93 -37.19 -3.83
CA LEU A 167 -2.59 -37.09 -4.40
C LEU A 167 -2.30 -38.26 -5.35
N ARG A 168 -2.61 -39.49 -4.93
CA ARG A 168 -2.44 -40.68 -5.77
C ARG A 168 -3.26 -40.59 -7.05
N GLU A 169 -4.51 -40.19 -6.97
CA GLU A 169 -5.39 -40.03 -8.13
C GLU A 169 -4.91 -38.92 -9.07
N LEU A 170 -4.43 -37.80 -8.52
CA LEU A 170 -3.86 -36.71 -9.30
C LEU A 170 -2.60 -37.17 -10.07
N LYS A 171 -1.73 -37.94 -9.43
CA LYS A 171 -0.55 -38.56 -10.08
C LYS A 171 -0.96 -39.52 -11.20
N MET A 172 -1.94 -40.37 -10.97
CA MET A 172 -2.45 -41.28 -12.00
C MET A 172 -3.01 -40.52 -13.21
N LYS A 173 -3.82 -39.49 -12.99
CA LYS A 173 -4.45 -38.72 -14.07
C LYS A 173 -3.47 -37.83 -14.84
N LEU A 174 -2.54 -37.16 -14.17
CA LEU A 174 -1.66 -36.18 -14.82
C LEU A 174 -0.33 -36.79 -15.29
N LEU A 175 0.29 -37.66 -14.50
CA LEU A 175 1.62 -38.21 -14.81
C LEU A 175 1.55 -39.47 -15.67
N LYS A 176 0.61 -40.38 -15.38
CA LYS A 176 0.57 -41.70 -16.02
C LYS A 176 -0.23 -41.74 -17.32
N ASP A 177 -1.18 -40.82 -17.49
CA ASP A 177 -1.90 -40.68 -18.76
C ASP A 177 -1.13 -39.78 -19.73
N GLU A 178 -0.50 -40.38 -20.73
CA GLU A 178 0.26 -39.66 -21.76
C GLU A 178 -0.63 -38.75 -22.63
N LYS A 179 -1.93 -39.02 -22.72
CA LYS A 179 -2.88 -38.21 -23.51
C LYS A 179 -3.28 -36.92 -22.81
N VAL A 180 -3.06 -36.83 -21.49
CA VAL A 180 -3.43 -35.67 -20.67
C VAL A 180 -2.26 -34.70 -20.58
N SER A 181 -2.34 -33.57 -21.27
CA SER A 181 -1.38 -32.46 -21.14
C SER A 181 -1.80 -31.45 -20.07
N MET A 182 -3.10 -31.29 -19.82
CA MET A 182 -3.66 -30.36 -18.85
C MET A 182 -4.69 -31.09 -17.97
N LEU A 183 -4.61 -30.89 -16.65
CA LEU A 183 -5.60 -31.37 -15.69
C LEU A 183 -6.11 -30.22 -14.84
N VAL A 184 -7.44 -30.07 -14.80
CA VAL A 184 -8.11 -29.08 -13.95
C VAL A 184 -8.52 -29.73 -12.63
N LEU A 185 -7.83 -29.37 -11.55
CA LEU A 185 -8.19 -29.65 -10.16
C LEU A 185 -9.25 -28.63 -9.70
N THR A 186 -10.50 -29.08 -9.58
CA THR A 186 -11.63 -28.21 -9.30
C THR A 186 -12.32 -28.57 -7.98
N ALA A 187 -12.72 -27.55 -7.22
CA ALA A 187 -13.47 -27.64 -5.97
C ALA A 187 -13.84 -26.25 -5.49
N ALA A 188 -14.79 -26.15 -4.57
CA ALA A 188 -15.14 -24.87 -3.96
C ALA A 188 -13.97 -24.24 -3.15
N GLY A 189 -14.15 -22.99 -2.72
CA GLY A 189 -13.13 -22.23 -2.01
C GLY A 189 -12.78 -22.85 -0.65
N GLY A 190 -11.50 -22.96 -0.29
CA GLY A 190 -11.12 -23.49 1.04
C GLY A 190 -11.11 -25.01 1.17
N CYS A 191 -11.38 -25.79 0.10
CA CYS A 191 -11.27 -27.26 0.08
C CYS A 191 -9.83 -27.80 0.09
N GLY A 192 -8.81 -26.95 -0.02
CA GLY A 192 -7.40 -27.38 -0.02
C GLY A 192 -6.78 -27.70 -1.38
N LYS A 193 -7.34 -27.21 -2.49
CA LYS A 193 -6.78 -27.39 -3.85
C LYS A 193 -5.30 -26.99 -3.95
N THR A 194 -4.98 -25.76 -3.54
CA THR A 194 -3.62 -25.23 -3.50
C THR A 194 -2.71 -26.09 -2.61
N THR A 195 -3.22 -26.60 -1.49
CA THR A 195 -2.47 -27.51 -0.62
C THR A 195 -2.15 -28.83 -1.31
N LEU A 196 -3.12 -29.41 -2.04
CA LEU A 196 -2.90 -30.63 -2.82
C LEU A 196 -1.91 -30.39 -3.96
N ALA A 197 -2.00 -29.26 -4.67
CA ALA A 197 -1.05 -28.90 -5.72
C ALA A 197 0.38 -28.72 -5.19
N LYS A 198 0.55 -28.07 -4.03
CA LYS A 198 1.85 -27.97 -3.34
C LYS A 198 2.37 -29.35 -2.93
N LYS A 199 1.53 -30.21 -2.35
CA LYS A 199 1.90 -31.58 -1.99
C LYS A 199 2.31 -32.40 -3.22
N PHE A 200 1.62 -32.24 -4.33
CA PHE A 200 1.96 -32.85 -5.62
C PHE A 200 3.33 -32.41 -6.10
N CYS A 201 3.62 -31.13 -6.13
CA CYS A 201 4.93 -30.63 -6.57
C CYS A 201 6.08 -31.02 -5.62
N GLN A 202 5.77 -31.31 -4.35
CA GLN A 202 6.76 -31.77 -3.37
C GLN A 202 6.95 -33.30 -3.35
N ASP A 203 6.07 -34.06 -4.01
CA ASP A 203 6.14 -35.52 -4.11
C ASP A 203 7.41 -35.97 -4.86
N GLN A 204 8.03 -37.04 -4.37
CA GLN A 204 9.32 -37.50 -4.89
C GLN A 204 9.23 -37.94 -6.36
N GLU A 205 8.14 -38.59 -6.77
CA GLU A 205 7.95 -39.04 -8.15
C GLU A 205 7.82 -37.84 -9.11
N VAL A 206 7.13 -36.78 -8.67
CA VAL A 206 7.00 -35.53 -9.43
C VAL A 206 8.35 -34.81 -9.53
N LYS A 207 9.07 -34.71 -8.42
CA LYS A 207 10.44 -34.14 -8.40
C LYS A 207 11.42 -34.93 -9.24
N ASP A 208 11.36 -36.24 -9.24
CA ASP A 208 12.25 -37.08 -10.07
C ASP A 208 11.94 -36.91 -11.56
N THR A 209 10.65 -36.74 -11.90
CA THR A 209 10.19 -36.55 -13.28
C THR A 209 10.57 -35.18 -13.83
N PHE A 210 10.26 -34.09 -13.11
CA PHE A 210 10.41 -32.72 -13.60
C PHE A 210 11.65 -32.00 -13.07
N LYS A 211 12.30 -32.51 -12.03
CA LYS A 211 13.50 -31.92 -11.40
C LYS A 211 13.26 -30.45 -11.07
N ASN A 212 14.09 -29.56 -11.63
CA ASN A 212 14.04 -28.11 -11.42
C ASN A 212 13.14 -27.39 -12.44
N ASN A 213 12.21 -28.11 -13.08
CA ASN A 213 11.32 -27.59 -14.14
C ASN A 213 9.85 -27.54 -13.69
N ILE A 214 9.63 -27.32 -12.40
CA ILE A 214 8.31 -27.11 -11.82
C ILE A 214 8.11 -25.61 -11.63
N PHE A 215 7.14 -25.04 -12.32
CA PHE A 215 6.79 -23.62 -12.26
C PHE A 215 5.44 -23.48 -11.56
N PHE A 216 5.43 -22.88 -10.37
CA PHE A 216 4.21 -22.63 -9.61
C PHE A 216 3.84 -21.16 -9.72
N VAL A 217 2.75 -20.86 -10.43
CA VAL A 217 2.30 -19.51 -10.75
C VAL A 217 0.92 -19.29 -10.14
N ASN A 218 0.77 -18.23 -9.35
CA ASN A 218 -0.55 -17.81 -8.87
C ASN A 218 -1.21 -16.92 -9.92
N VAL A 219 -2.42 -17.27 -10.35
CA VAL A 219 -3.13 -16.59 -11.44
C VAL A 219 -4.19 -15.67 -10.84
N SER A 220 -3.94 -14.37 -10.89
CA SER A 220 -4.91 -13.37 -10.44
C SER A 220 -6.16 -13.33 -11.31
N LYS A 221 -7.23 -12.70 -10.81
CA LYS A 221 -8.48 -12.43 -11.57
C LYS A 221 -8.28 -11.74 -12.92
N LYS A 222 -7.20 -10.97 -13.06
CA LYS A 222 -6.81 -10.32 -14.32
C LYS A 222 -5.41 -10.82 -14.69
N PRO A 223 -5.32 -12.00 -15.34
CA PRO A 223 -4.03 -12.59 -15.61
C PRO A 223 -3.18 -11.69 -16.52
N ASN A 224 -1.93 -11.50 -16.13
CA ASN A 224 -0.94 -10.80 -16.96
C ASN A 224 0.07 -11.82 -17.49
N LEU A 225 -0.09 -12.21 -18.75
CA LEU A 225 0.79 -13.20 -19.38
C LEU A 225 2.24 -12.70 -19.49
N ASP A 226 2.43 -11.41 -19.71
CA ASP A 226 3.76 -10.80 -19.86
C ASP A 226 4.57 -11.01 -18.58
N LEU A 227 3.96 -10.77 -17.42
CA LEU A 227 4.57 -11.04 -16.11
C LEU A 227 4.93 -12.52 -15.93
N ILE A 228 3.99 -13.42 -16.24
CA ILE A 228 4.23 -14.87 -16.12
C ILE A 228 5.42 -15.27 -16.99
N VAL A 229 5.46 -14.82 -18.26
CA VAL A 229 6.54 -15.17 -19.20
C VAL A 229 7.88 -14.57 -18.77
N HIS A 230 7.89 -13.31 -18.31
CA HIS A 230 9.08 -12.65 -17.78
C HIS A 230 9.75 -13.50 -16.68
N GLU A 231 8.93 -13.99 -15.75
CA GLU A 231 9.38 -14.77 -14.60
C GLU A 231 9.92 -16.14 -15.01
N LEU A 232 9.31 -16.80 -15.98
CA LEU A 232 9.81 -18.07 -16.51
C LEU A 232 11.24 -17.94 -17.05
N TYR A 233 11.53 -16.86 -17.76
CA TYR A 233 12.87 -16.56 -18.27
C TYR A 233 13.86 -16.30 -17.12
N GLN A 234 13.47 -15.48 -16.13
CA GLN A 234 14.30 -15.20 -14.97
C GLN A 234 14.64 -16.46 -14.17
N LEU A 235 13.67 -17.35 -13.93
CA LEU A 235 13.87 -18.60 -13.19
C LEU A 235 14.85 -19.55 -13.89
N LYS A 236 14.96 -19.47 -15.21
CA LYS A 236 15.95 -20.23 -16.01
C LYS A 236 17.25 -19.48 -16.23
N GLY A 237 17.42 -18.29 -15.65
CA GLY A 237 18.60 -17.45 -15.85
C GLY A 237 18.76 -16.96 -17.29
N PHE A 238 17.65 -16.90 -18.04
CA PHE A 238 17.63 -16.31 -19.38
C PHE A 238 17.41 -14.80 -19.26
N GLU A 239 17.90 -14.06 -20.26
CA GLU A 239 17.62 -12.64 -20.36
C GLU A 239 16.11 -12.44 -20.58
N PRO A 240 15.42 -11.69 -19.70
CA PRO A 240 13.98 -11.52 -19.83
C PRO A 240 13.67 -10.66 -21.05
N PRO A 241 12.62 -11.00 -21.81
CA PRO A 241 12.29 -10.23 -22.99
C PRO A 241 11.69 -8.87 -22.63
N ALA A 242 12.01 -7.83 -23.42
CA ALA A 242 11.35 -6.53 -23.31
C ALA A 242 9.94 -6.62 -23.91
N PHE A 243 8.91 -6.55 -23.07
CA PHE A 243 7.52 -6.62 -23.52
C PHE A 243 7.02 -5.27 -24.03
N GLN A 244 6.29 -5.30 -25.14
CA GLN A 244 5.60 -4.13 -25.70
C GLN A 244 4.08 -4.36 -25.84
N ASN A 245 3.64 -5.63 -25.88
CA ASN A 245 2.22 -6.04 -25.94
C ASN A 245 2.06 -7.56 -25.66
N GLU A 246 0.82 -7.96 -25.39
CA GLU A 246 0.42 -9.35 -25.07
C GLU A 246 0.69 -10.36 -26.20
N PHE A 247 0.63 -9.93 -27.47
CA PHE A 247 0.94 -10.79 -28.62
C PHE A 247 2.40 -11.26 -28.59
N MET A 248 3.32 -10.36 -28.21
CA MET A 248 4.72 -10.70 -28.02
C MET A 248 4.91 -11.72 -26.89
N ALA A 249 4.18 -11.60 -25.77
CA ALA A 249 4.28 -12.55 -24.66
C ALA A 249 3.90 -13.99 -25.04
N VAL A 250 2.89 -14.18 -25.91
CA VAL A 250 2.56 -15.51 -26.45
C VAL A 250 3.70 -16.08 -27.27
N ASN A 251 4.32 -15.27 -28.13
CA ASN A 251 5.48 -15.69 -28.92
C ASN A 251 6.69 -16.02 -28.03
N TRP A 252 6.90 -15.28 -26.95
CA TRP A 252 7.96 -15.57 -25.98
C TRP A 252 7.69 -16.86 -25.19
N LEU A 253 6.44 -17.10 -24.77
CA LEU A 253 6.05 -18.38 -24.18
C LEU A 253 6.33 -19.54 -25.15
N GLN A 254 5.99 -19.37 -26.42
CA GLN A 254 6.29 -20.37 -27.46
C GLN A 254 7.79 -20.64 -27.59
N GLN A 255 8.61 -19.61 -27.64
CA GLN A 255 10.06 -19.75 -27.75
C GLN A 255 10.64 -20.44 -26.52
N PHE A 256 10.17 -20.09 -25.32
CA PHE A 256 10.55 -20.74 -24.08
C PHE A 256 10.26 -22.24 -24.13
N LEU A 257 9.02 -22.62 -24.45
CA LEU A 257 8.61 -24.02 -24.54
C LEU A 257 9.37 -24.78 -25.64
N LYS A 258 9.67 -24.14 -26.77
CA LYS A 258 10.51 -24.73 -27.83
C LYS A 258 11.95 -24.96 -27.37
N LYS A 259 12.52 -24.04 -26.60
CA LYS A 259 13.88 -24.14 -26.07
C LYS A 259 13.98 -25.26 -25.04
N GLU A 260 12.97 -25.38 -24.19
CA GLU A 260 12.87 -26.40 -23.13
C GLU A 260 12.20 -27.71 -23.57
N ARG A 261 11.93 -27.88 -24.87
CA ARG A 261 11.16 -29.02 -25.43
C ARG A 261 11.72 -30.41 -25.12
N HIS A 262 12.99 -30.51 -24.71
CA HIS A 262 13.65 -31.78 -24.39
C HIS A 262 13.64 -32.10 -22.89
N ASN A 263 13.22 -31.15 -22.07
CA ASN A 263 13.15 -31.26 -20.62
C ASN A 263 11.69 -31.48 -20.20
N PRO A 264 11.37 -32.44 -19.31
CA PRO A 264 10.03 -32.51 -18.75
C PRO A 264 9.70 -31.21 -18.01
N LEU A 265 8.54 -30.61 -18.31
CA LEU A 265 8.07 -29.35 -17.73
C LEU A 265 6.73 -29.56 -17.02
N LEU A 266 6.60 -29.00 -15.82
CA LEU A 266 5.33 -28.93 -15.08
C LEU A 266 5.00 -27.46 -14.79
N PHE A 267 3.85 -27.01 -15.28
CA PHE A 267 3.26 -25.73 -14.90
C PHE A 267 2.11 -25.97 -13.94
N VAL A 268 2.12 -25.28 -12.80
CA VAL A 268 0.98 -25.18 -11.90
C VAL A 268 0.43 -23.77 -12.00
N LEU A 269 -0.78 -23.66 -12.56
CA LEU A 269 -1.55 -22.42 -12.63
C LEU A 269 -2.56 -22.45 -11.48
N ASP A 270 -2.20 -21.82 -10.37
CA ASP A 270 -2.99 -21.82 -9.13
C ASP A 270 -4.06 -20.73 -9.15
N ASP A 271 -5.25 -21.05 -8.63
CA ASP A 271 -6.43 -20.20 -8.47
C ASP A 271 -6.96 -19.50 -9.74
N VAL A 272 -7.01 -20.22 -10.87
CA VAL A 272 -7.51 -19.69 -12.15
C VAL A 272 -9.01 -19.35 -12.08
N TRP A 273 -9.36 -18.13 -12.46
CA TRP A 273 -10.72 -17.59 -12.41
C TRP A 273 -11.51 -17.79 -13.71
N SER A 274 -12.85 -17.89 -13.61
CA SER A 274 -13.75 -17.83 -14.78
C SER A 274 -13.50 -16.56 -15.60
N GLY A 275 -13.46 -16.66 -16.93
CA GLY A 275 -13.06 -15.57 -17.82
C GLY A 275 -11.57 -15.61 -18.20
N SER A 276 -10.76 -16.45 -17.55
CA SER A 276 -9.33 -16.66 -17.87
C SER A 276 -9.09 -17.81 -18.86
N GLU A 277 -10.12 -18.29 -19.55
CA GLU A 277 -10.03 -19.38 -20.53
C GLU A 277 -9.06 -19.04 -21.66
N SER A 278 -8.93 -17.76 -22.03
CA SER A 278 -7.98 -17.29 -23.04
C SER A 278 -6.52 -17.47 -22.61
N LEU A 279 -6.22 -17.41 -21.30
CA LEU A 279 -4.90 -17.74 -20.76
C LEU A 279 -4.65 -19.24 -20.93
N LEU A 280 -5.61 -20.07 -20.52
CA LEU A 280 -5.50 -21.52 -20.63
C LEU A 280 -5.36 -21.98 -22.09
N ASP A 281 -6.05 -21.33 -23.04
CA ASP A 281 -5.91 -21.60 -24.47
C ASP A 281 -4.48 -21.40 -24.95
N LYS A 282 -3.82 -20.33 -24.49
CA LYS A 282 -2.43 -20.05 -24.87
C LYS A 282 -1.49 -21.12 -24.33
N PHE A 283 -1.73 -21.65 -23.13
CA PHE A 283 -0.94 -22.76 -22.60
C PHE A 283 -1.28 -24.12 -23.26
N ASP A 284 -2.55 -24.36 -23.62
CA ASP A 284 -3.02 -25.60 -24.24
C ASP A 284 -2.68 -25.70 -25.74
N GLN A 285 -2.41 -24.57 -26.42
CA GLN A 285 -1.92 -24.54 -27.80
C GLN A 285 -0.61 -25.34 -27.99
N PHE A 286 0.17 -25.54 -26.93
CA PHE A 286 1.48 -26.17 -26.98
C PHE A 286 1.47 -27.57 -26.37
N LYS A 287 0.96 -28.55 -27.13
CA LYS A 287 0.91 -29.95 -26.69
C LYS A 287 2.20 -30.70 -27.05
N PHE A 288 3.21 -30.55 -26.20
CA PHE A 288 4.40 -31.41 -26.23
C PHE A 288 4.23 -32.59 -25.27
N SER A 289 4.74 -33.78 -25.61
CA SER A 289 4.54 -35.01 -24.82
C SER A 289 5.15 -34.95 -23.41
N ASN A 290 6.17 -34.11 -23.22
CA ASN A 290 6.91 -33.91 -21.96
C ASN A 290 6.44 -32.68 -21.17
N TYR A 291 5.31 -32.08 -21.52
CA TYR A 291 4.79 -30.85 -20.93
C TYR A 291 3.44 -31.12 -20.26
N LYS A 292 3.35 -30.82 -18.96
CA LYS A 292 2.17 -31.03 -18.13
C LYS A 292 1.73 -29.73 -17.46
N ILE A 293 0.43 -29.52 -17.40
CA ILE A 293 -0.18 -28.37 -16.74
C ILE A 293 -1.17 -28.88 -15.69
N LEU A 294 -1.00 -28.44 -14.45
CA LEU A 294 -1.98 -28.58 -13.39
C LEU A 294 -2.64 -27.21 -13.16
N VAL A 295 -3.95 -27.14 -13.38
CA VAL A 295 -4.73 -25.94 -13.10
C VAL A 295 -5.50 -26.16 -11.81
N THR A 296 -5.41 -25.26 -10.83
CA THR A 296 -6.34 -25.26 -9.70
C THR A 296 -7.39 -24.18 -9.91
N SER A 297 -8.67 -24.50 -9.69
CA SER A 297 -9.75 -23.54 -9.90
C SER A 297 -11.01 -23.87 -9.09
N ARG A 298 -11.89 -22.88 -8.91
CA ARG A 298 -13.28 -23.11 -8.47
C ARG A 298 -14.19 -23.60 -9.59
N PHE A 299 -13.77 -23.38 -10.83
CA PHE A 299 -14.52 -23.71 -12.03
C PHE A 299 -13.91 -24.95 -12.68
N ALA A 300 -14.76 -25.71 -13.38
CA ALA A 300 -14.37 -27.03 -13.87
C ALA A 300 -13.66 -26.99 -15.24
N PHE A 301 -13.81 -25.90 -15.99
CA PHE A 301 -13.30 -25.71 -17.36
C PHE A 301 -13.27 -26.98 -18.23
N PRO A 302 -14.43 -27.62 -18.49
CA PRO A 302 -14.51 -28.93 -19.15
C PRO A 302 -13.94 -28.95 -20.58
N ARG A 303 -13.72 -27.78 -21.19
CA ARG A 303 -13.08 -27.64 -22.50
C ARG A 303 -11.64 -28.16 -22.53
N PHE A 304 -10.93 -28.12 -21.40
CA PHE A 304 -9.54 -28.54 -21.30
C PHE A 304 -9.36 -29.97 -20.79
N GLY A 305 -10.42 -30.78 -20.83
CA GLY A 305 -10.42 -32.17 -20.42
C GLY A 305 -11.34 -32.46 -19.25
N SER A 306 -11.36 -33.72 -18.81
CA SER A 306 -12.16 -34.14 -17.66
C SER A 306 -11.54 -33.59 -16.37
N PRO A 307 -12.25 -32.73 -15.61
CA PRO A 307 -11.74 -32.18 -14.37
C PRO A 307 -11.62 -33.24 -13.28
N TYR A 308 -10.71 -33.01 -12.33
CA TYR A 308 -10.63 -33.76 -11.09
C TYR A 308 -11.32 -32.96 -9.97
N HIS A 309 -12.46 -33.47 -9.50
CA HIS A 309 -13.24 -32.85 -8.44
C HIS A 309 -12.69 -33.25 -7.06
N LEU A 310 -12.07 -32.31 -6.35
CA LEU A 310 -11.60 -32.54 -4.98
C LEU A 310 -12.78 -32.41 -4.00
N ALA A 311 -13.03 -33.48 -3.24
CA ALA A 311 -14.05 -33.52 -2.22
C ALA A 311 -13.63 -32.76 -0.95
N LEU A 312 -14.62 -32.45 -0.10
CA LEU A 312 -14.40 -32.02 1.28
C LEU A 312 -13.83 -33.17 2.12
N LEU A 313 -13.27 -32.85 3.28
CA LEU A 313 -12.80 -33.88 4.21
C LEU A 313 -13.98 -34.73 4.70
N ASN A 314 -13.75 -36.04 4.81
CA ASN A 314 -14.65 -36.93 5.54
C ASN A 314 -14.61 -36.60 7.04
N ASP A 315 -15.53 -37.18 7.81
CA ASP A 315 -15.66 -36.89 9.24
C ASP A 315 -14.40 -37.25 10.05
N GLU A 316 -13.68 -38.31 9.67
CA GLU A 316 -12.46 -38.76 10.36
C GLU A 316 -11.30 -37.79 10.14
N ASP A 317 -11.00 -37.45 8.88
CA ASP A 317 -9.95 -36.50 8.52
C ASP A 317 -10.27 -35.08 9.03
N ALA A 318 -11.55 -34.69 9.00
CA ALA A 318 -12.01 -33.42 9.56
C ALA A 318 -11.77 -33.36 11.07
N MET A 319 -12.09 -34.43 11.80
CA MET A 319 -11.86 -34.53 13.24
C MET A 319 -10.36 -34.50 13.57
N ALA A 320 -9.54 -35.22 12.82
CA ALA A 320 -8.09 -35.21 12.98
C ALA A 320 -7.49 -33.80 12.76
N LEU A 321 -7.92 -33.10 11.71
CA LEU A 321 -7.49 -31.72 11.46
C LEU A 321 -7.95 -30.76 12.58
N PHE A 322 -9.17 -30.96 13.10
CA PHE A 322 -9.68 -30.15 14.21
C PHE A 322 -8.87 -30.35 15.49
N HIS A 323 -8.64 -31.60 15.89
CA HIS A 323 -7.85 -31.89 17.08
C HIS A 323 -6.44 -31.32 16.95
N HIS A 324 -5.79 -31.50 15.80
CA HIS A 324 -4.49 -30.87 15.56
C HIS A 324 -4.55 -29.34 15.68
N SER A 325 -5.60 -28.71 15.15
CA SER A 325 -5.75 -27.25 15.16
C SER A 325 -6.10 -26.68 16.55
N ALA A 326 -6.82 -27.44 17.38
CA ALA A 326 -7.30 -27.02 18.70
C ALA A 326 -6.39 -27.43 19.87
N SER A 327 -5.46 -28.37 19.65
CA SER A 327 -4.57 -28.89 20.70
C SER A 327 -3.52 -27.86 21.12
N SER A 328 -3.22 -27.77 22.41
CA SER A 328 -2.10 -26.99 22.96
C SER A 328 -0.95 -27.91 23.32
N GLU A 329 0.30 -27.45 23.23
CA GLU A 329 1.51 -28.24 23.56
C GLU A 329 1.53 -28.70 25.03
N ASP A 330 0.84 -27.98 25.93
CA ASP A 330 0.93 -28.20 27.37
C ASP A 330 -0.20 -29.01 28.03
N LYS A 331 -1.25 -29.42 27.32
CA LYS A 331 -2.36 -30.18 27.95
C LYS A 331 -3.01 -31.15 26.98
N SER A 332 -3.14 -32.41 27.42
CA SER A 332 -4.22 -33.31 26.99
C SER A 332 -5.55 -32.73 27.48
N SER A 333 -6.03 -31.66 26.84
CA SER A 333 -7.39 -31.22 27.08
C SER A 333 -8.30 -32.31 26.54
N TYR A 334 -8.94 -33.05 27.45
CA TYR A 334 -10.06 -33.92 27.17
C TYR A 334 -11.17 -33.07 26.54
N THR A 335 -11.09 -32.92 25.23
CA THR A 335 -12.16 -32.33 24.43
C THR A 335 -13.27 -33.35 24.41
N SER A 336 -14.46 -32.96 24.89
CA SER A 336 -15.62 -33.84 24.79
C SER A 336 -15.82 -34.19 23.31
N GLU A 337 -15.75 -35.47 23.00
CA GLU A 337 -15.85 -35.97 21.63
C GLU A 337 -17.20 -35.59 21.01
N ASP A 338 -18.26 -35.55 21.82
CA ASP A 338 -19.59 -35.05 21.43
C ASP A 338 -19.56 -33.56 21.06
N LEU A 339 -18.88 -32.74 21.85
CA LEU A 339 -18.75 -31.32 21.55
C LEU A 339 -17.96 -31.08 20.26
N SER A 340 -16.88 -31.85 20.08
CA SER A 340 -16.05 -31.79 18.87
C SER A 340 -16.85 -32.21 17.64
N ARG A 341 -17.68 -33.27 17.73
CA ARG A 341 -18.63 -33.67 16.67
C ARG A 341 -19.64 -32.58 16.34
N LYS A 342 -20.23 -31.91 17.34
CA LYS A 342 -21.17 -30.79 17.11
C LYS A 342 -20.51 -29.62 16.38
N ILE A 343 -19.26 -29.34 16.71
CA ILE A 343 -18.46 -28.30 16.03
C ILE A 343 -18.16 -28.72 14.59
N MET A 344 -17.70 -29.95 14.36
CA MET A 344 -17.39 -30.46 13.01
C MET A 344 -18.59 -30.48 12.09
N LYS A 345 -19.78 -30.82 12.61
CA LYS A 345 -21.03 -30.74 11.85
C LYS A 345 -21.31 -29.33 11.30
N ARG A 346 -20.85 -28.28 11.99
CA ARG A 346 -20.96 -26.89 11.52
C ARG A 346 -19.88 -26.51 10.52
N CYS A 347 -18.67 -27.04 10.68
CA CYS A 347 -17.58 -26.83 9.74
C CYS A 347 -17.73 -27.60 8.42
N LYS A 348 -18.67 -28.54 8.31
CA LYS A 348 -19.07 -29.26 7.08
C LYS A 348 -17.87 -29.81 6.26
N GLY A 349 -16.79 -30.22 6.92
CA GLY A 349 -15.62 -30.80 6.24
C GLY A 349 -14.70 -29.81 5.51
N TRP A 350 -14.90 -28.49 5.62
CA TRP A 350 -14.01 -27.48 5.00
C TRP A 350 -12.70 -27.34 5.77
N PRO A 351 -11.53 -27.71 5.20
CA PRO A 351 -10.25 -27.60 5.89
C PRO A 351 -9.97 -26.20 6.47
N LEU A 352 -10.28 -25.14 5.70
CA LEU A 352 -10.08 -23.77 6.13
C LEU A 352 -10.94 -23.41 7.35
N ALA A 353 -12.22 -23.79 7.35
CA ALA A 353 -13.12 -23.52 8.45
C ALA A 353 -12.72 -24.31 9.70
N ILE A 354 -12.38 -25.58 9.54
CA ILE A 354 -11.93 -26.46 10.63
C ILE A 354 -10.68 -25.89 11.29
N ALA A 355 -9.67 -25.50 10.50
CA ALA A 355 -8.44 -24.92 11.03
C ALA A 355 -8.70 -23.59 11.77
N LEU A 356 -9.54 -22.71 11.22
CA LEU A 356 -9.89 -21.43 11.84
C LEU A 356 -10.64 -21.62 13.18
N VAL A 357 -11.65 -22.48 13.18
CA VAL A 357 -12.45 -22.80 14.38
C VAL A 357 -11.57 -23.49 15.42
N GLY A 358 -10.77 -24.48 15.03
CA GLY A 358 -9.85 -25.17 15.94
C GLY A 358 -8.86 -24.22 16.59
N ARG A 359 -8.15 -23.40 15.80
CA ARG A 359 -7.16 -22.45 16.33
C ARG A 359 -7.78 -21.34 17.18
N SER A 360 -9.02 -20.93 16.91
CA SER A 360 -9.70 -19.94 17.76
C SER A 360 -10.21 -20.53 19.08
N LEU A 361 -10.38 -21.86 19.17
CA LEU A 361 -10.71 -22.58 20.41
C LEU A 361 -9.48 -23.07 21.17
N ARG A 362 -8.30 -23.04 20.55
CA ARG A 362 -7.03 -23.45 21.16
C ARG A 362 -6.77 -22.69 22.46
N GLY A 363 -6.55 -23.45 23.54
CA GLY A 363 -6.31 -22.91 24.88
C GLY A 363 -7.53 -22.26 25.56
N GLN A 364 -8.72 -22.29 24.95
CA GLN A 364 -9.94 -21.74 25.54
C GLN A 364 -10.60 -22.73 26.51
N PRO A 365 -11.26 -22.25 27.58
CA PRO A 365 -12.09 -23.08 28.46
C PRO A 365 -13.24 -23.78 27.71
N LEU A 366 -13.68 -24.93 28.22
CA LEU A 366 -14.74 -25.74 27.60
C LEU A 366 -16.07 -24.97 27.44
N GLU A 367 -16.35 -24.04 28.35
CA GLU A 367 -17.54 -23.18 28.35
C GLU A 367 -17.57 -22.29 27.09
N ILE A 368 -16.41 -21.85 26.60
CA ILE A 368 -16.31 -21.06 25.35
C ILE A 368 -16.66 -21.93 24.13
N TRP A 369 -16.27 -23.21 24.15
CA TRP A 369 -16.60 -24.16 23.10
C TRP A 369 -18.11 -24.43 23.07
N GLN A 370 -18.72 -24.63 24.24
CA GLN A 370 -20.17 -24.82 24.39
C GLN A 370 -20.94 -23.57 23.95
N LYS A 371 -20.51 -22.38 24.40
CA LYS A 371 -21.08 -21.09 24.01
C LYS A 371 -21.13 -20.95 22.49
N ARG A 372 -20.04 -21.30 21.79
CA ARG A 372 -19.97 -21.24 20.32
C ARG A 372 -20.99 -22.17 19.66
N VAL A 373 -21.14 -23.40 20.14
CA VAL A 373 -22.15 -24.34 19.62
C VAL A 373 -23.57 -23.81 19.84
N LEU A 374 -23.84 -23.19 21.00
CA LEU A 374 -25.10 -22.53 21.30
C LEU A 374 -25.37 -21.33 20.38
N GLU A 375 -24.38 -20.48 20.11
CA GLU A 375 -24.51 -19.35 19.19
C GLU A 375 -24.84 -19.81 17.77
N TRP A 376 -24.20 -20.87 17.28
CA TRP A 376 -24.53 -21.45 15.98
C TRP A 376 -25.94 -22.02 15.91
N SER A 377 -26.47 -22.57 17.02
CA SER A 377 -27.84 -23.08 17.08
C SER A 377 -28.90 -21.99 16.94
N LYS A 378 -28.57 -20.73 17.24
CA LYS A 378 -29.46 -19.57 17.16
C LYS A 378 -29.47 -18.88 15.79
N GLY A 379 -28.45 -19.13 14.95
CA GLY A 379 -28.36 -18.59 13.59
C GLY A 379 -29.13 -19.45 12.58
N SER A 380 -30.02 -18.83 11.80
CA SER A 380 -30.77 -19.50 10.74
C SER A 380 -29.85 -19.93 9.59
N SER A 381 -29.74 -21.23 9.33
CA SER A 381 -29.05 -21.75 8.13
C SER A 381 -30.06 -22.01 7.03
N ILE A 382 -30.14 -21.11 6.05
CA ILE A 382 -30.68 -21.43 4.74
C ILE A 382 -29.68 -20.83 3.74
N LEU A 383 -29.33 -21.61 2.72
CA LEU A 383 -28.63 -21.27 1.46
C LEU A 383 -27.15 -21.71 1.33
N ASP A 384 -26.90 -22.35 0.17
CA ASP A 384 -25.69 -22.50 -0.67
C ASP A 384 -24.31 -22.77 -0.05
N THR A 385 -23.52 -23.65 -0.69
CA THR A 385 -22.25 -24.19 -0.15
C THR A 385 -21.16 -23.12 0.11
N ASP A 386 -21.08 -22.06 -0.70
CA ASP A 386 -20.11 -20.97 -0.46
C ASP A 386 -20.58 -20.01 0.64
N LYS A 387 -21.90 -19.84 0.79
CA LYS A 387 -22.49 -19.06 1.89
C LYS A 387 -22.33 -19.78 3.23
N ASP A 388 -22.38 -21.11 3.22
CA ASP A 388 -22.10 -21.94 4.39
C ASP A 388 -20.67 -21.75 4.92
N LEU A 389 -19.67 -21.75 4.02
CA LEU A 389 -18.28 -21.50 4.41
C LEU A 389 -18.11 -20.09 4.96
N LEU A 390 -18.60 -19.07 4.25
CA LEU A 390 -18.51 -17.67 4.72
C LEU A 390 -19.21 -17.47 6.07
N ALA A 391 -20.38 -18.08 6.30
CA ALA A 391 -21.07 -18.04 7.58
C ALA A 391 -20.24 -18.69 8.71
N CYS A 392 -19.58 -19.82 8.43
CA CYS A 392 -18.70 -20.47 9.40
C CYS A 392 -17.47 -19.59 9.72
N LEU A 393 -16.83 -18.99 8.71
CA LEU A 393 -15.69 -18.09 8.90
C LEU A 393 -16.10 -16.81 9.66
N GLN A 394 -17.25 -16.22 9.30
CA GLN A 394 -17.85 -15.06 9.97
C GLN A 394 -18.03 -15.32 11.46
N SER A 395 -18.61 -16.46 11.82
CA SER A 395 -18.86 -16.80 13.23
C SER A 395 -17.57 -16.94 14.05
N SER A 396 -16.47 -17.38 13.43
CA SER A 396 -15.17 -17.45 14.09
C SER A 396 -14.59 -16.07 14.36
N LEU A 397 -14.89 -15.10 13.49
CA LEU A 397 -14.50 -13.71 13.66
C LEU A 397 -15.39 -12.99 14.69
N ASP A 398 -16.70 -13.27 14.71
CA ASP A 398 -17.62 -12.66 15.68
C ASP A 398 -17.41 -13.18 17.11
N ALA A 399 -16.86 -14.39 17.24
CA ALA A 399 -16.42 -14.92 18.52
C ALA A 399 -15.11 -14.30 19.03
N LEU A 400 -14.50 -13.35 18.31
CA LEU A 400 -13.46 -12.51 18.89
C LEU A 400 -14.11 -11.59 19.94
N ASP A 401 -13.73 -11.77 21.21
CA ASP A 401 -14.23 -10.94 22.30
C ASP A 401 -13.98 -9.45 22.05
N LYS A 402 -14.74 -8.58 22.73
CA LYS A 402 -14.59 -7.12 22.63
C LYS A 402 -13.15 -6.63 22.91
N GLU A 403 -12.40 -7.35 23.74
CA GLU A 403 -10.97 -7.08 24.01
C GLU A 403 -10.06 -7.28 22.78
N LYS A 404 -10.50 -8.06 21.79
CA LYS A 404 -9.77 -8.35 20.54
C LYS A 404 -10.33 -7.55 19.35
N THR A 405 -11.01 -6.44 19.62
CA THR A 405 -11.53 -5.53 18.58
C THR A 405 -10.43 -5.09 17.61
N MET A 406 -9.21 -4.85 18.10
CA MET A 406 -8.09 -4.46 17.22
C MET A 406 -7.69 -5.56 16.24
N ILE A 407 -7.65 -6.84 16.66
CA ILE A 407 -7.36 -7.97 15.75
C ILE A 407 -8.43 -8.05 14.65
N LYS A 408 -9.71 -7.85 15.00
CA LYS A 408 -10.80 -7.83 14.01
C LYS A 408 -10.62 -6.67 13.02
N GLU A 409 -10.26 -5.48 13.49
CA GLU A 409 -10.03 -4.34 12.62
C GLU A 409 -8.79 -4.53 11.72
N CYS A 410 -7.67 -5.07 12.25
CA CYS A 410 -6.49 -5.44 11.46
C CYS A 410 -6.82 -6.50 10.40
N PHE A 411 -7.63 -7.52 10.74
CA PHE A 411 -8.13 -8.51 9.78
C PHE A 411 -8.91 -7.86 8.62
N LEU A 412 -9.79 -6.91 8.94
CA LEU A 412 -10.59 -6.21 7.96
C LEU A 412 -9.73 -5.29 7.07
N ASP A 413 -8.64 -4.72 7.61
CA ASP A 413 -7.70 -3.89 6.83
C ASP A 413 -6.97 -4.72 5.76
N LEU A 414 -6.68 -6.01 6.00
CA LEU A 414 -6.09 -6.88 4.99
C LEU A 414 -6.98 -7.02 3.73
N GLY A 415 -8.30 -6.86 3.87
CA GLY A 415 -9.24 -6.82 2.75
C GLY A 415 -9.01 -5.67 1.77
N SER A 416 -8.28 -4.63 2.19
CA SER A 416 -7.91 -3.49 1.33
C SER A 416 -6.70 -3.77 0.44
N PHE A 417 -5.98 -4.86 0.65
CA PHE A 417 -4.84 -5.22 -0.19
C PHE A 417 -5.29 -6.03 -1.42
N PRO A 418 -4.54 -5.99 -2.53
CA PRO A 418 -4.78 -6.82 -3.71
C PRO A 418 -4.82 -8.31 -3.40
N GLU A 419 -5.50 -9.05 -4.26
CA GLU A 419 -5.51 -10.51 -4.21
C GLU A 419 -4.10 -11.05 -4.48
N ASP A 420 -3.73 -12.14 -3.80
CA ASP A 420 -2.50 -12.91 -4.05
C ASP A 420 -1.18 -12.15 -3.86
N GLN A 421 -1.23 -10.92 -3.32
CA GLN A 421 -0.04 -10.13 -3.06
C GLN A 421 0.65 -10.56 -1.76
N ARG A 422 1.98 -10.64 -1.81
CA ARG A 422 2.84 -10.66 -0.62
C ARG A 422 2.93 -9.25 -0.08
N ILE A 423 2.33 -9.01 1.07
CA ILE A 423 2.32 -7.70 1.73
C ILE A 423 3.54 -7.65 2.65
N ALA A 424 4.40 -6.65 2.54
CA ALA A 424 5.51 -6.51 3.47
C ALA A 424 4.98 -6.36 4.91
N ALA A 425 5.49 -7.19 5.83
CA ALA A 425 5.02 -7.20 7.21
C ALA A 425 5.29 -5.84 7.91
N ALA A 426 6.45 -5.24 7.67
CA ALA A 426 6.78 -3.89 8.13
C ALA A 426 5.74 -2.85 7.68
N THR A 427 5.31 -2.88 6.41
CA THR A 427 4.28 -1.95 5.90
C THR A 427 2.93 -2.10 6.63
N LEU A 428 2.53 -3.32 6.99
CA LEU A 428 1.29 -3.52 7.77
C LEU A 428 1.43 -3.01 9.20
N ILE A 429 2.58 -3.23 9.81
CA ILE A 429 2.91 -2.79 11.17
C ILE A 429 2.86 -1.26 11.24
N ASP A 430 3.53 -0.57 10.33
CA ASP A 430 3.55 0.89 10.23
C ASP A 430 2.15 1.45 9.95
N MET A 431 1.44 0.86 8.98
CA MET A 431 0.07 1.25 8.63
C MET A 431 -0.86 1.13 9.84
N TRP A 432 -0.79 0.05 10.61
CA TRP A 432 -1.60 -0.11 11.80
C TRP A 432 -1.19 0.85 12.92
N ALA A 433 0.09 1.15 13.08
CA ALA A 433 0.54 2.14 14.08
C ALA A 433 -0.12 3.51 13.82
N GLU A 434 -0.12 3.95 12.56
CA GLU A 434 -0.73 5.21 12.14
C GLU A 434 -2.28 5.18 12.17
N LEU A 435 -2.91 4.10 11.70
CA LEU A 435 -4.38 4.00 11.65
C LEU A 435 -5.03 3.94 13.03
N TYR A 436 -4.33 3.42 14.03
CA TYR A 436 -4.85 3.20 15.38
C TYR A 436 -4.17 4.05 16.45
N GLY A 437 -3.18 4.86 16.11
CA GLY A 437 -2.43 5.70 17.06
C GLY A 437 -1.70 4.87 18.11
N LEU A 438 -1.09 3.75 17.69
CA LEU A 438 -0.35 2.86 18.58
C LEU A 438 1.11 3.32 18.64
N GLU A 439 1.48 3.98 19.73
CA GLU A 439 2.83 4.54 19.93
C GLU A 439 3.92 3.47 20.03
N GLU A 440 3.56 2.26 20.46
CA GLU A 440 4.49 1.14 20.61
C GLU A 440 4.28 0.10 19.50
N GLU A 441 5.30 -0.10 18.66
CA GLU A 441 5.34 -1.09 17.57
C GLU A 441 5.07 -2.53 18.06
N ILE A 442 5.36 -2.82 19.34
CA ILE A 442 5.09 -4.13 19.94
C ILE A 442 3.60 -4.50 19.90
N LEU A 443 2.70 -3.51 19.94
CA LEU A 443 1.25 -3.73 19.91
C LEU A 443 0.77 -4.14 18.52
N THR A 444 1.31 -3.54 17.46
CA THR A 444 0.97 -3.89 16.07
C THR A 444 1.56 -5.24 15.68
N ILE A 445 2.78 -5.54 16.15
CA ILE A 445 3.39 -6.88 16.03
C ILE A 445 2.53 -7.93 16.75
N ALA A 446 2.07 -7.65 17.97
CA ALA A 446 1.18 -8.55 18.71
C ALA A 446 -0.15 -8.80 17.96
N ASN A 447 -0.71 -7.78 17.31
CA ASN A 447 -1.89 -7.93 16.45
C ASN A 447 -1.61 -8.85 15.25
N LEU A 448 -0.45 -8.70 14.58
CA LEU A 448 -0.04 -9.57 13.48
C LEU A 448 0.06 -11.04 13.92
N HIS A 449 0.75 -11.30 15.04
CA HIS A 449 0.81 -12.65 15.62
C HIS A 449 -0.57 -13.15 16.01
N GLY A 450 -1.43 -12.27 16.54
CA GLY A 450 -2.81 -12.57 16.86
C GLY A 450 -3.62 -13.07 15.65
N LEU A 451 -3.39 -12.51 14.46
CA LEU A 451 -3.96 -12.97 13.20
C LEU A 451 -3.38 -14.32 12.77
N THR A 452 -2.05 -14.46 12.80
CA THR A 452 -1.34 -15.67 12.35
C THR A 452 -1.69 -16.90 13.19
N ILE A 453 -1.67 -16.77 14.52
CA ILE A 453 -2.04 -17.85 15.47
C ILE A 453 -3.46 -18.35 15.20
N ARG A 454 -4.36 -17.48 14.75
CA ARG A 454 -5.76 -17.81 14.46
C ARG A 454 -6.00 -18.29 13.04
N SER A 455 -4.98 -18.35 12.17
CA SER A 455 -5.12 -18.61 10.72
C SER A 455 -5.89 -17.52 9.95
N LEU A 456 -5.99 -16.30 10.49
CA LEU A 456 -6.66 -15.18 9.80
C LEU A 456 -5.74 -14.50 8.77
N ALA A 457 -4.43 -14.70 8.92
CA ALA A 457 -3.38 -14.33 7.98
C ALA A 457 -2.24 -15.38 8.05
N ASN A 458 -1.36 -15.39 7.06
CA ASN A 458 -0.18 -16.25 7.03
C ASN A 458 1.08 -15.40 6.91
N LEU A 459 1.95 -15.48 7.92
CA LEU A 459 3.26 -14.82 7.96
C LEU A 459 4.30 -15.75 7.32
N VAL A 460 4.95 -15.26 6.26
CA VAL A 460 6.01 -15.94 5.53
C VAL A 460 7.33 -15.31 5.96
N VAL A 461 8.09 -16.05 6.75
CA VAL A 461 9.41 -15.63 7.26
C VAL A 461 10.48 -16.07 6.27
N THR A 462 11.32 -15.15 5.82
CA THR A 462 12.32 -15.40 4.78
C THR A 462 13.70 -15.77 5.33
N ARG A 463 14.03 -15.36 6.56
CA ARG A 463 15.29 -15.72 7.24
C ARG A 463 15.14 -16.95 8.16
N ARG A 464 16.13 -17.84 8.13
CA ARG A 464 16.19 -19.04 9.01
C ARG A 464 16.68 -18.74 10.43
N GLU A 465 17.34 -17.60 10.65
CA GLU A 465 17.88 -17.19 11.95
C GLU A 465 17.35 -15.80 12.29
N ARG A 466 16.63 -15.69 13.41
CA ARG A 466 16.27 -14.40 14.00
C ARG A 466 17.51 -13.86 14.69
N GLU A 467 18.26 -13.00 14.03
CA GLU A 467 19.12 -12.05 14.74
C GLU A 467 18.22 -11.22 15.68
N ALA A 468 18.75 -10.82 16.82
CA ALA A 468 18.02 -10.13 17.89
C ALA A 468 17.47 -8.73 17.49
N ASP A 469 17.68 -8.34 16.23
CA ASP A 469 17.31 -7.06 15.66
C ASP A 469 15.95 -7.24 14.97
N GLY A 470 14.87 -7.13 15.75
CA GLY A 470 13.49 -7.49 15.42
C GLY A 470 12.79 -6.69 14.29
N TYR A 471 13.43 -6.52 13.14
CA TYR A 471 12.85 -5.84 11.99
C TYR A 471 12.20 -6.83 11.00
N TYR A 472 10.89 -6.71 10.81
CA TYR A 472 10.06 -7.44 9.84
C TYR A 472 10.29 -6.99 8.38
N THR A 473 11.47 -6.46 8.06
CA THR A 473 11.78 -5.81 6.79
C THR A 473 11.78 -6.76 5.60
N GLU A 474 12.03 -8.05 5.82
CA GLU A 474 12.09 -9.08 4.77
C GLU A 474 10.94 -10.09 4.85
N ASP A 475 10.04 -9.95 5.83
CA ASP A 475 8.91 -10.85 6.04
C ASP A 475 7.67 -10.39 5.26
N PHE A 476 6.85 -11.35 4.84
CA PHE A 476 5.63 -11.07 4.08
C PHE A 476 4.40 -11.69 4.73
N VAL A 477 3.28 -10.98 4.64
CA VAL A 477 1.96 -11.45 5.04
C VAL A 477 1.15 -11.77 3.79
N THR A 478 0.46 -12.90 3.83
CA THR A 478 -0.50 -13.33 2.81
C THR A 478 -1.83 -13.64 3.47
N GLN A 479 -2.93 -13.42 2.75
CA GLN A 479 -4.28 -13.73 3.24
C GLN A 479 -4.97 -14.68 2.26
N HIS A 480 -5.60 -15.73 2.79
CA HIS A 480 -6.36 -16.67 1.97
C HIS A 480 -7.54 -15.95 1.30
N HIS A 481 -7.81 -16.22 0.02
CA HIS A 481 -8.83 -15.53 -0.75
C HIS A 481 -10.23 -15.51 -0.08
N MET A 482 -10.74 -16.64 0.45
CA MET A 482 -12.01 -16.66 1.20
C MET A 482 -12.05 -15.73 2.42
N LEU A 483 -10.92 -15.55 3.11
CA LEU A 483 -10.82 -14.65 4.26
C LEU A 483 -10.81 -13.19 3.80
N ARG A 484 -10.16 -12.91 2.67
CA ARG A 484 -10.20 -11.60 2.02
C ARG A 484 -11.61 -11.25 1.55
N GLU A 485 -12.33 -12.19 0.91
CA GLU A 485 -13.74 -12.00 0.53
C GLU A 485 -14.62 -11.70 1.74
N LEU A 486 -14.42 -12.43 2.85
CA LEU A 486 -15.11 -12.16 4.10
C LEU A 486 -14.81 -10.76 4.64
N ALA A 487 -13.54 -10.35 4.66
CA ALA A 487 -13.12 -9.03 5.11
C ALA A 487 -13.75 -7.91 4.27
N ILE A 488 -13.72 -8.05 2.95
CA ILE A 488 -14.36 -7.11 2.01
C ILE A 488 -15.87 -7.08 2.24
N HIS A 489 -16.52 -8.24 2.33
CA HIS A 489 -17.96 -8.35 2.56
C HIS A 489 -18.38 -7.62 3.85
N GLN A 490 -17.65 -7.80 4.94
CA GLN A 490 -17.90 -7.08 6.20
C GLN A 490 -17.66 -5.57 6.07
N ALA A 491 -16.60 -5.16 5.36
CA ALA A 491 -16.26 -3.76 5.18
C ALA A 491 -17.32 -2.98 4.37
N ILE A 492 -18.13 -3.65 3.56
CA ILE A 492 -19.16 -3.02 2.71
C ILE A 492 -20.59 -3.12 3.26
N GLN A 493 -20.83 -3.75 4.41
CA GLN A 493 -22.18 -3.87 4.98
C GLN A 493 -22.76 -2.52 5.39
N ASP A 494 -21.93 -1.63 5.92
CA ASP A 494 -22.35 -0.28 6.31
C ASP A 494 -22.62 0.60 5.08
N PRO A 495 -23.52 1.60 5.19
CA PRO A 495 -23.66 2.66 4.19
C PRO A 495 -22.31 3.35 3.92
N ILE A 496 -22.07 3.79 2.67
CA ILE A 496 -20.76 4.30 2.20
C ILE A 496 -20.20 5.39 3.13
N GLU A 497 -21.06 6.25 3.66
CA GLU A 497 -20.72 7.37 4.55
C GLU A 497 -20.18 6.92 5.91
N GLN A 498 -20.52 5.69 6.32
CA GLN A 498 -20.15 5.10 7.60
C GLN A 498 -18.98 4.12 7.50
N ARG A 499 -18.58 3.74 6.29
CA ARG A 499 -17.52 2.76 6.06
C ARG A 499 -16.18 3.32 6.53
N LYS A 500 -15.47 2.53 7.34
CA LYS A 500 -14.09 2.81 7.75
C LYS A 500 -13.08 2.54 6.63
N ARG A 501 -13.44 1.69 5.67
CA ARG A 501 -12.58 1.23 4.57
C ARG A 501 -13.30 1.45 3.25
N LEU A 502 -12.62 2.08 2.31
CA LEU A 502 -13.13 2.28 0.96
C LEU A 502 -12.23 1.55 -0.02
N VAL A 503 -12.85 0.77 -0.91
CA VAL A 503 -12.16 0.10 -2.00
C VAL A 503 -12.73 0.64 -3.31
N ILE A 504 -11.88 1.29 -4.09
CA ILE A 504 -12.20 1.83 -5.41
C ILE A 504 -11.55 0.91 -6.43
N ASN A 505 -12.34 0.20 -7.21
CA ASN A 505 -11.85 -0.59 -8.34
C ASN A 505 -12.22 0.11 -9.64
N ILE A 506 -11.23 0.53 -10.40
CA ILE A 506 -11.36 1.26 -11.66
C ILE A 506 -11.07 0.29 -12.80
N CYS A 507 -12.09 0.07 -13.62
CA CYS A 507 -11.96 -0.70 -14.85
C CYS A 507 -12.14 0.26 -16.04
N GLY A 508 -11.05 0.54 -16.77
CA GLY A 508 -11.03 1.55 -17.83
C GLY A 508 -10.95 2.99 -17.29
N ASP A 509 -11.53 3.96 -18.00
CA ASP A 509 -11.50 5.38 -17.61
C ASP A 509 -12.70 5.83 -16.74
N ASN A 510 -13.60 4.90 -16.39
CA ASN A 510 -14.85 5.21 -15.72
C ASN A 510 -14.72 5.06 -14.19
N LEU A 511 -14.95 6.16 -13.48
CA LEU A 511 -15.04 6.17 -12.02
C LEU A 511 -16.40 5.63 -11.55
N PRO A 512 -16.48 5.03 -10.35
CA PRO A 512 -17.76 4.60 -9.79
C PRO A 512 -18.75 5.77 -9.66
N LYS A 513 -20.04 5.54 -9.97
CA LYS A 513 -21.08 6.59 -9.97
C LYS A 513 -21.18 7.35 -8.64
N TRP A 514 -21.07 6.63 -7.52
CA TRP A 514 -21.09 7.23 -6.18
C TRP A 514 -19.91 8.19 -5.94
N LEU A 515 -18.77 7.97 -6.61
CA LEU A 515 -17.61 8.85 -6.55
C LEU A 515 -17.86 10.13 -7.36
N THR A 516 -18.61 10.06 -8.45
CA THR A 516 -18.86 11.21 -9.34
C THR A 516 -20.03 12.08 -8.90
N GLU A 517 -20.97 11.56 -8.12
CA GLU A 517 -22.27 12.20 -7.88
C GLU A 517 -22.32 13.26 -6.75
N GLN A 518 -21.20 13.64 -6.10
CA GLN A 518 -21.13 14.65 -5.00
C GLN A 518 -22.11 14.47 -3.82
N LYS A 519 -22.90 13.38 -3.79
CA LYS A 519 -23.91 13.12 -2.76
C LYS A 519 -23.35 12.50 -1.48
N TYR A 520 -22.12 11.99 -1.52
CA TYR A 520 -21.56 11.13 -0.48
C TYR A 520 -20.29 11.75 0.12
N GLN A 521 -20.33 12.14 1.40
CA GLN A 521 -19.15 12.48 2.18
C GLN A 521 -18.78 11.27 3.05
N ALA A 522 -17.68 10.59 2.72
CA ALA A 522 -17.19 9.44 3.49
C ALA A 522 -16.41 9.89 4.74
N SER A 523 -17.10 10.58 5.64
CA SER A 523 -16.52 11.25 6.82
C SER A 523 -15.79 10.32 7.81
N LYS A 524 -16.05 8.99 7.74
CA LYS A 524 -15.47 7.97 8.64
C LYS A 524 -14.39 7.09 8.00
N ALA A 525 -14.09 7.27 6.72
CA ALA A 525 -13.08 6.48 6.04
C ALA A 525 -11.67 6.80 6.58
N ARG A 526 -10.90 5.76 6.88
CA ARG A 526 -9.49 5.84 7.32
C ARG A 526 -8.55 5.05 6.41
N LEU A 527 -9.06 4.13 5.61
CA LEU A 527 -8.26 3.35 4.66
C LEU A 527 -8.91 3.43 3.29
N LEU A 528 -8.12 3.80 2.28
CA LEU A 528 -8.56 3.95 0.90
C LEU A 528 -7.70 3.09 -0.01
N SER A 529 -8.27 2.02 -0.54
CA SER A 529 -7.60 1.19 -1.54
C SER A 529 -8.07 1.58 -2.94
N ILE A 530 -7.14 1.82 -3.86
CA ILE A 530 -7.43 2.19 -5.24
C ILE A 530 -6.78 1.16 -6.17
N SER A 531 -7.59 0.40 -6.89
CA SER A 531 -7.16 -0.44 -7.99
C SER A 531 -7.41 0.30 -9.30
N THR A 532 -6.37 0.59 -10.07
CA THR A 532 -6.50 1.15 -11.43
C THR A 532 -5.72 0.32 -12.42
N GLY A 533 -6.33 0.01 -13.57
CA GLY A 533 -5.66 -0.64 -14.71
C GLY A 533 -5.09 0.35 -15.73
N SER A 534 -4.98 1.63 -15.37
CA SER A 534 -4.49 2.70 -16.24
C SER A 534 -3.72 3.78 -15.46
N ILE A 535 -2.95 4.59 -16.21
CA ILE A 535 -2.13 5.74 -15.76
C ILE A 535 -2.96 6.85 -15.07
N ASN A 536 -4.30 6.73 -14.99
CA ASN A 536 -5.19 7.77 -14.46
C ASN A 536 -5.29 7.84 -12.91
N LEU A 537 -4.28 7.33 -12.19
CA LEU A 537 -4.19 7.42 -10.73
C LEU A 537 -4.34 8.88 -10.26
N TYR A 538 -3.69 9.83 -10.93
CA TYR A 538 -3.76 11.26 -10.62
C TYR A 538 -5.18 11.85 -10.72
N LYS A 539 -5.93 11.51 -11.77
CA LYS A 539 -7.32 11.97 -11.95
C LYS A 539 -8.24 11.41 -10.88
N THR A 540 -8.00 10.16 -10.49
CA THR A 540 -8.73 9.50 -9.40
C THR A 540 -8.47 10.18 -8.07
N LEU A 541 -7.19 10.39 -7.73
CA LEU A 541 -6.77 11.07 -6.51
C LEU A 541 -7.35 12.49 -6.44
N ALA A 542 -7.27 13.25 -7.53
CA ALA A 542 -7.86 14.58 -7.62
C ALA A 542 -9.39 14.58 -7.43
N THR A 543 -10.09 13.54 -7.92
CA THR A 543 -11.55 13.42 -7.74
C THR A 543 -11.91 13.05 -6.30
N VAL A 544 -11.16 12.12 -5.69
CA VAL A 544 -11.31 11.74 -4.28
C VAL A 544 -11.12 12.96 -3.37
N GLN A 545 -10.09 13.77 -3.64
CA GLN A 545 -9.80 15.00 -2.90
C GLN A 545 -10.89 16.06 -3.10
N LYS A 546 -11.31 16.31 -4.35
CA LYS A 546 -12.37 17.28 -4.68
C LYS A 546 -13.69 16.96 -3.96
N ASN A 547 -14.00 15.68 -3.76
CA ASN A 547 -15.27 15.25 -3.17
C ASN A 547 -15.19 15.06 -1.63
N GLY A 548 -14.06 15.38 -1.00
CA GLY A 548 -13.93 15.34 0.46
C GLY A 548 -14.12 13.94 1.06
N LEU A 549 -13.81 12.88 0.29
CA LEU A 549 -13.96 11.49 0.72
C LEU A 549 -12.85 11.05 1.69
N VAL A 550 -11.77 11.82 1.72
CA VAL A 550 -10.72 11.76 2.74
C VAL A 550 -11.00 12.93 3.67
N GLY A 551 -11.49 12.64 4.88
CA GLY A 551 -11.76 13.69 5.85
C GLY A 551 -10.48 14.45 6.23
N ASN A 552 -10.63 15.67 6.78
CA ASN A 552 -9.55 16.51 7.33
C ASN A 552 -8.72 15.88 8.48
N LYS A 553 -8.86 14.58 8.74
CA LYS A 553 -8.06 13.81 9.71
C LYS A 553 -6.99 13.06 8.92
N GLY A 554 -5.73 13.44 9.09
CA GLY A 554 -4.58 13.07 8.26
C GLY A 554 -4.14 11.61 8.19
N ASN A 555 -5.05 10.62 8.27
CA ASN A 555 -4.70 9.20 8.32
C ASN A 555 -5.48 8.43 7.24
N VAL A 556 -5.36 8.80 5.96
CA VAL A 556 -5.84 7.95 4.85
C VAL A 556 -4.64 7.35 4.14
N VAL A 557 -4.49 6.03 4.31
CA VAL A 557 -3.49 5.25 3.59
C VAL A 557 -4.05 4.90 2.22
N ILE A 558 -3.32 5.28 1.17
CA ILE A 558 -3.67 5.03 -0.23
C ILE A 558 -2.78 3.91 -0.78
N GLN A 559 -3.40 2.84 -1.26
CA GLN A 559 -2.69 1.73 -1.87
C GLN A 559 -3.07 1.57 -3.34
N ASN A 560 -2.06 1.49 -4.23
CA ASN A 560 -2.24 1.14 -5.64
C ASN A 560 -2.09 -0.38 -5.85
N GLN A 561 -2.97 -0.98 -6.67
CA GLN A 561 -3.10 -2.45 -6.79
C GLN A 561 -2.36 -3.10 -7.99
N GLU A 562 -1.67 -2.35 -8.86
CA GLU A 562 -0.84 -2.96 -9.92
C GLU A 562 0.64 -3.04 -9.51
N GLY A 563 1.18 -4.25 -9.57
CA GLY A 563 2.61 -4.50 -9.34
C GLY A 563 3.42 -4.11 -10.57
N PHE A 564 4.28 -3.10 -10.44
CA PHE A 564 5.50 -2.96 -11.25
C PHE A 564 6.56 -2.14 -10.51
N HIS A 565 7.81 -2.51 -10.83
CA HIS A 565 9.10 -2.22 -10.19
C HIS A 565 9.56 -0.76 -10.11
N ASP A 566 8.72 0.25 -10.37
CA ASP A 566 9.18 1.64 -10.51
C ASP A 566 8.45 2.67 -9.62
N LEU A 567 7.69 2.21 -8.62
CA LEU A 567 7.07 3.06 -7.61
C LEU A 567 7.71 2.94 -6.22
N GLY A 568 8.95 2.44 -6.16
CA GLY A 568 9.82 2.59 -4.98
C GLY A 568 10.07 4.06 -4.58
N GLN A 569 9.71 5.00 -5.47
CA GLN A 569 9.69 6.44 -5.19
C GLN A 569 8.34 6.99 -4.73
N PHE A 570 7.22 6.27 -4.88
CA PHE A 570 5.89 6.75 -4.46
C PHE A 570 5.37 6.08 -3.19
N LEU A 571 5.78 4.84 -2.89
CA LEU A 571 5.42 4.18 -1.61
C LEU A 571 6.20 4.73 -0.41
N ASN A 572 7.27 5.51 -0.66
CA ASN A 572 7.95 6.31 0.36
C ASN A 572 7.39 7.74 0.48
N LEU A 573 6.36 8.11 -0.29
CA LEU A 573 5.71 9.42 -0.21
C LEU A 573 4.29 9.27 0.33
N GLN A 574 4.21 9.54 1.64
CA GLN A 574 3.07 10.02 2.42
C GLN A 574 2.16 8.99 3.10
N CYS A 575 2.68 8.41 4.18
CA CYS A 575 1.93 8.29 5.43
C CYS A 575 1.86 9.62 6.22
N TYR A 576 2.35 10.75 5.69
CA TYR A 576 2.27 12.06 6.32
C TYR A 576 1.27 12.99 5.63
N SER A 577 0.23 13.35 6.39
CA SER A 577 -0.52 14.60 6.34
C SER A 577 -0.48 15.40 5.03
N TRP A 578 -1.52 15.28 4.22
CA TRP A 578 -1.86 16.31 3.24
C TRP A 578 -2.65 17.42 3.94
N ILE A 579 -1.94 18.43 4.49
CA ILE A 579 -2.53 19.75 4.77
C ILE A 579 -1.52 20.80 4.29
N GLY A 580 -1.92 21.52 3.24
CA GLY A 580 -1.33 22.76 2.75
C GLY A 580 -2.43 23.54 2.06
#